data_AF-A0A4R2L3B8-F1
#
_entry.id   AF-A0A4R2L3B8-F1
#
_cell.length_a   1.000
_cell.length_b   1.000
_cell.length_c   1.000
_cell.angle_alpha   90.00
_cell.angle_beta   90.00
_cell.angle_gamma   90.00
#
_symmetry.space_group_name_H-M   'P 1'
#
loop_
_entity.id
_entity.type
_entity.pdbx_description
1 polymer ?
#
loop_
_entity_poly.entity_id
_entity_poly.type
_entity_poly.pdbx_seq_one_letter_code
_entity_poly.pdbx_strand_id
1 'polypeptide(L)'
;MDDPIREQKRLGLGMQVMAWLVVLALLTYYFTGVIEQRHNPNTSVATDITQDGVREVELERNRQGHYVASGEINGKPVVFLLDTGATGIAIPADIAAELEIPRGRPFTTRTANGNTTSYATRLASVSIGNIELTNVEAGITPGLQMREILLGMSFLRHIEFTQRGSTLTLRQYPQGAPAGA
;
A
#
# COMPACT_ATOMS: atom_id res chain seq x y z
N MET A 1 49.59 -42.30 -12.27
CA MET A 1 48.98 -42.88 -11.07
C MET A 1 48.02 -41.81 -10.58
N ASP A 2 46.82 -41.80 -11.16
CA ASP A 2 45.79 -40.82 -10.84
C ASP A 2 45.19 -41.19 -9.49
N ASP A 3 45.23 -40.25 -8.55
CA ASP A 3 44.88 -40.46 -7.15
C ASP A 3 43.35 -40.35 -6.95
N PRO A 4 42.62 -41.47 -6.80
CA PRO A 4 41.15 -41.48 -6.76
C PRO A 4 40.59 -40.74 -5.53
N ILE A 5 41.41 -40.46 -4.52
CA ILE A 5 41.00 -39.79 -3.28
C ILE A 5 40.78 -38.28 -3.50
N ARG A 6 41.44 -37.68 -4.50
CA ARG A 6 41.34 -36.23 -4.77
C ARG A 6 40.04 -35.86 -5.50
N GLU A 7 39.51 -36.77 -6.32
CA GLU A 7 38.28 -36.59 -7.08
C GLU A 7 37.04 -36.68 -6.19
N GLN A 8 37.04 -37.62 -5.24
CA GLN A 8 35.96 -37.83 -4.29
C GLN A 8 35.74 -36.64 -3.33
N LYS A 9 36.84 -35.97 -2.90
CA LYS A 9 36.77 -34.74 -2.07
C LYS A 9 36.18 -33.54 -2.81
N ARG A 10 36.38 -33.42 -4.12
CA ARG A 10 35.85 -32.31 -4.94
C ARG A 10 34.35 -32.47 -5.22
N LEU A 11 33.88 -33.71 -5.36
CA LEU A 11 32.45 -34.02 -5.56
C LEU A 11 31.62 -33.75 -4.29
N GLY A 12 32.11 -34.13 -3.10
CA GLY A 12 31.43 -33.86 -1.84
C GLY A 12 31.35 -32.36 -1.49
N LEU A 13 32.41 -31.59 -1.78
CA LEU A 13 32.43 -30.15 -1.55
C LEU A 13 31.44 -29.41 -2.46
N GLY A 14 31.34 -29.80 -3.75
CA GLY A 14 30.40 -29.20 -4.70
C GLY A 14 28.94 -29.43 -4.30
N MET A 15 28.60 -30.64 -3.85
CA MET A 15 27.27 -30.96 -3.34
C MET A 15 26.92 -30.17 -2.08
N GLN A 16 27.87 -29.96 -1.17
CA GLN A 16 27.66 -29.16 0.05
C GLN A 16 27.43 -27.68 -0.28
N VAL A 17 28.16 -27.11 -1.23
CA VAL A 17 27.93 -25.73 -1.70
C VAL A 17 26.56 -25.60 -2.36
N MET A 18 26.17 -26.54 -3.22
CA MET A 18 24.83 -26.56 -3.84
C MET A 18 23.71 -26.67 -2.80
N ALA A 19 23.87 -27.53 -1.78
CA ALA A 19 22.94 -27.65 -0.69
C ALA A 19 22.80 -26.32 0.09
N TRP A 20 23.91 -25.64 0.40
CA TRP A 20 23.87 -24.33 1.04
C TRP A 20 23.22 -23.25 0.17
N LEU A 21 23.46 -23.26 -1.16
CA LEU A 21 22.80 -22.32 -2.08
C LEU A 21 21.29 -22.55 -2.13
N VAL A 22 20.83 -23.81 -2.17
CA VAL A 22 19.41 -24.15 -2.14
C VAL A 22 18.78 -23.74 -0.81
N VAL A 23 19.43 -24.03 0.32
CA VAL A 23 18.97 -23.61 1.65
C VAL A 23 18.88 -22.10 1.75
N LEU A 24 19.89 -21.37 1.26
CA LEU A 24 19.89 -19.91 1.26
C LEU A 24 18.76 -19.35 0.39
N ALA A 25 18.54 -19.91 -0.81
CA ALA A 25 17.44 -19.50 -1.68
C ALA A 25 16.07 -19.74 -1.05
N LEU A 26 15.86 -20.89 -0.40
CA LEU A 26 14.63 -21.20 0.32
C LEU A 26 14.41 -20.29 1.52
N LEU A 27 15.47 -19.98 2.29
CA LEU A 27 15.40 -19.04 3.40
C LEU A 27 15.07 -17.63 2.89
N THR A 28 15.71 -17.16 1.81
CA THR A 28 15.39 -15.87 1.20
C THR A 28 13.92 -15.83 0.77
N TYR A 29 13.43 -16.85 0.06
CA TYR A 29 12.03 -16.94 -0.35
C TYR A 29 11.06 -16.93 0.84
N TYR A 30 11.36 -17.69 1.89
CA TYR A 30 10.55 -17.73 3.11
C TYR A 30 10.53 -16.38 3.83
N PHE A 31 11.69 -15.73 4.01
CA PHE A 31 11.79 -14.45 4.68
C PHE A 31 11.14 -13.31 3.87
N THR A 32 11.18 -13.35 2.53
CA THR A 32 10.50 -12.33 1.71
C THR A 32 8.98 -12.33 1.93
N GLY A 33 8.34 -13.50 2.02
CA GLY A 33 6.89 -13.57 2.26
C GLY A 33 6.46 -13.09 3.66
N VAL A 34 7.29 -13.32 4.69
CA VAL A 34 6.98 -12.90 6.07
C VAL A 34 7.18 -11.39 6.28
N ILE A 35 8.03 -10.74 5.48
CA ILE A 35 8.28 -9.30 5.57
C ILE A 35 7.07 -8.50 5.04
N GLU A 36 6.49 -8.92 3.91
CA GLU A 36 5.36 -8.24 3.26
C GLU A 36 4.15 -8.12 4.22
N GLN A 37 3.82 -9.23 4.90
CA GLN A 37 2.68 -9.29 5.82
C GLN A 37 2.89 -8.45 7.10
N ARG A 38 4.15 -8.19 7.49
CA ARG A 38 4.46 -7.26 8.59
C ARG A 38 4.33 -5.80 8.18
N HIS A 39 4.47 -5.50 6.89
CA HIS A 39 4.36 -4.16 6.36
C HIS A 39 2.89 -3.74 6.18
N ASN A 40 2.09 -4.61 5.55
CA ASN A 40 0.66 -4.42 5.35
C ASN A 40 -0.13 -5.53 6.05
N PRO A 41 -0.58 -5.32 7.31
CA PRO A 41 -1.46 -6.27 7.98
C PRO A 41 -2.89 -6.29 7.39
N ASN A 42 -3.25 -5.28 6.58
CA ASN A 42 -4.59 -5.07 6.01
C ASN A 42 -4.63 -5.47 4.53
N THR A 43 -4.08 -6.64 4.20
CA THR A 43 -4.13 -7.20 2.83
C THR A 43 -5.54 -7.68 2.46
N SER A 44 -6.28 -8.16 3.46
CA SER A 44 -7.73 -8.36 3.41
C SER A 44 -8.33 -7.47 4.49
N VAL A 45 -9.06 -6.45 4.06
CA VAL A 45 -9.65 -5.46 4.96
C VAL A 45 -10.94 -6.01 5.54
N ALA A 46 -11.09 -5.97 6.87
CA ALA A 46 -12.34 -6.31 7.52
C ALA A 46 -13.38 -5.23 7.18
N THR A 47 -14.52 -5.65 6.64
CA THR A 47 -15.58 -4.74 6.18
C THR A 47 -16.91 -5.15 6.75
N ASP A 48 -17.72 -4.15 7.11
CA ASP A 48 -19.10 -4.34 7.54
C ASP A 48 -20.01 -3.28 6.90
N ILE A 49 -21.28 -3.61 6.69
CA ILE A 49 -22.30 -2.67 6.25
C ILE A 49 -23.42 -2.73 7.26
N THR A 50 -23.62 -1.64 8.00
CA THR A 50 -24.68 -1.57 9.01
C THR A 50 -26.06 -1.58 8.35
N GLN A 51 -27.11 -1.85 9.12
CA GLN A 51 -28.49 -1.81 8.65
C GLN A 51 -28.89 -0.43 8.09
N ASP A 52 -28.26 0.63 8.59
CA ASP A 52 -28.46 2.02 8.14
C ASP A 52 -27.63 2.36 6.88
N GLY A 53 -26.93 1.38 6.30
CA GLY A 53 -26.12 1.54 5.08
C GLY A 53 -24.75 2.18 5.31
N VAL A 54 -24.31 2.33 6.57
CA VAL A 54 -22.97 2.84 6.89
C VAL A 54 -21.96 1.76 6.55
N ARG A 55 -20.97 2.12 5.74
CA ARG A 55 -19.89 1.21 5.36
C ARG A 55 -18.72 1.40 6.30
N GLU A 56 -18.33 0.33 6.96
CA GLU A 56 -17.25 0.33 7.93
C GLU A 56 -16.07 -0.53 7.45
N VAL A 57 -14.87 -0.02 7.68
CA VAL A 57 -13.59 -0.67 7.41
C VAL A 57 -12.73 -0.57 8.67
N GLU A 58 -12.20 -1.69 9.14
CA GLU A 58 -11.23 -1.70 10.22
C GLU A 58 -9.82 -1.96 9.68
N LEU A 59 -8.88 -1.11 10.10
CA LEU A 59 -7.47 -1.20 9.74
C LEU A 59 -6.60 -1.37 10.98
N GLU A 60 -5.75 -2.38 10.97
CA GLU A 60 -4.72 -2.59 11.99
C GLU A 60 -3.46 -1.79 11.66
N ARG A 61 -2.87 -1.18 12.69
CA ARG A 61 -1.60 -0.48 12.60
C ARG A 61 -0.47 -1.48 12.38
N ASN A 62 0.39 -1.21 11.40
CA ASN A 62 1.58 -2.02 11.18
C ASN A 62 2.64 -1.81 12.27
N ARG A 63 3.72 -2.61 12.24
CA ARG A 63 4.79 -2.53 13.27
C ARG A 63 5.55 -1.21 13.28
N GLN A 64 5.47 -0.43 12.19
CA GLN A 64 6.11 0.89 12.07
C GLN A 64 5.22 2.02 12.61
N GLY A 65 3.99 1.69 13.01
CA GLY A 65 3.05 2.68 13.53
C GLY A 65 2.17 3.33 12.47
N HIS A 66 2.15 2.80 11.25
CA HIS A 66 1.39 3.33 10.12
C HIS A 66 0.18 2.46 9.77
N TYR A 67 -0.84 3.06 9.15
CA TYR A 67 -1.96 2.33 8.56
C TYR A 67 -1.71 2.17 7.07
N VAL A 68 -1.33 0.95 6.70
CA VAL A 68 -1.12 0.54 5.31
C VAL A 68 -2.27 -0.41 4.95
N ALA A 69 -2.93 -0.20 3.82
CA ALA A 69 -4.09 -0.99 3.43
C ALA A 69 -4.09 -1.31 1.94
N SER A 70 -4.48 -2.53 1.60
CA SER A 70 -4.80 -2.87 0.21
C SER A 70 -6.13 -2.23 -0.19
N GLY A 71 -6.20 -1.75 -1.43
CA GLY A 71 -7.42 -1.19 -2.01
C GLY A 71 -7.30 -1.10 -3.52
N GLU A 72 -8.14 -0.30 -4.15
CA GLU A 72 -8.16 -0.17 -5.61
C GLU A 72 -8.24 1.29 -6.06
N ILE A 73 -7.64 1.56 -7.21
CA ILE A 73 -7.87 2.77 -8.00
C ILE A 73 -8.36 2.34 -9.37
N ASN A 74 -9.52 2.85 -9.78
CA ASN A 74 -10.15 2.50 -11.05
C ASN A 74 -10.27 0.97 -11.26
N GLY A 75 -10.52 0.21 -10.17
CA GLY A 75 -10.59 -1.25 -10.17
C GLY A 75 -9.25 -2.00 -10.30
N LYS A 76 -8.12 -1.28 -10.30
CA LYS A 76 -6.77 -1.88 -10.30
C LYS A 76 -6.24 -1.94 -8.86
N PRO A 77 -5.66 -3.07 -8.41
CA PRO A 77 -5.20 -3.23 -7.03
C PRO A 77 -3.99 -2.35 -6.74
N VAL A 78 -4.00 -1.71 -5.57
CA VAL A 78 -2.93 -0.84 -5.09
C VAL A 78 -2.77 -0.99 -3.57
N VAL A 79 -1.67 -0.44 -3.04
CA VAL A 79 -1.45 -0.33 -1.60
C VAL A 79 -1.46 1.15 -1.22
N PHE A 80 -2.25 1.48 -0.20
CA PHE A 80 -2.36 2.81 0.34
C PHE A 80 -1.60 2.93 1.66
N LEU A 81 -1.00 4.10 1.88
CA LEU A 81 -0.59 4.59 3.19
C LEU A 81 -1.53 5.73 3.58
N LEU A 82 -2.24 5.59 4.70
CA LEU A 82 -3.05 6.69 5.23
C LEU A 82 -2.13 7.76 5.83
N ASP A 83 -2.25 8.99 5.32
CA ASP A 83 -1.43 10.12 5.73
C ASP A 83 -2.30 11.36 5.96
N THR A 84 -2.69 11.60 7.22
CA THR A 84 -3.47 12.78 7.61
C THR A 84 -2.72 14.11 7.40
N GLY A 85 -1.39 14.07 7.20
CA GLY A 85 -0.57 15.24 6.89
C GLY A 85 -0.60 15.63 5.42
N ALA A 86 -1.03 14.72 4.53
CA ALA A 86 -1.18 15.00 3.11
C ALA A 86 -2.51 15.71 2.82
N THR A 87 -2.46 16.78 2.02
CA THR A 87 -3.66 17.53 1.62
C THR A 87 -4.53 16.77 0.60
N GLY A 88 -3.91 15.93 -0.21
CA GLY A 88 -4.55 15.19 -1.31
C GLY A 88 -4.08 13.75 -1.41
N ILE A 89 -4.58 13.02 -2.41
CA ILE A 89 -4.01 11.73 -2.80
C ILE A 89 -2.72 11.97 -3.58
N ALA A 90 -1.62 11.37 -3.16
CA ALA A 90 -0.33 11.46 -3.86
C ALA A 90 0.09 10.10 -4.40
N ILE A 91 0.22 10.00 -5.73
CA ILE A 91 0.51 8.78 -6.47
C ILE A 91 1.96 8.83 -6.95
N PRO A 92 2.81 7.85 -6.57
CA PRO A 92 4.15 7.72 -7.14
C PRO A 92 4.11 7.62 -8.68
N ALA A 93 5.12 8.18 -9.37
CA ALA A 93 5.08 8.29 -10.83
C ALA A 93 5.21 6.95 -11.58
N ASP A 94 5.88 5.97 -10.97
CA ASP A 94 5.98 4.59 -11.43
C ASP A 94 4.62 3.88 -11.35
N ILE A 95 3.92 4.01 -10.20
CA ILE A 95 2.58 3.44 -10.01
C ILE A 95 1.58 4.11 -10.96
N ALA A 96 1.64 5.43 -11.12
CA ALA A 96 0.78 6.13 -12.08
C ALA A 96 0.97 5.63 -13.52
N ALA A 97 2.20 5.26 -13.91
CA ALA A 97 2.49 4.70 -15.21
C ALA A 97 1.95 3.27 -15.36
N GLU A 98 2.13 2.42 -14.34
CA GLU A 98 1.58 1.05 -14.29
C GLU A 98 0.05 1.02 -14.37
N LEU A 99 -0.60 1.97 -13.70
CA LEU A 99 -2.04 2.12 -13.70
C LEU A 99 -2.58 2.89 -14.92
N GLU A 100 -1.70 3.41 -15.78
CA GLU A 100 -2.03 4.22 -16.96
C GLU A 100 -2.82 5.50 -16.62
N ILE A 101 -2.52 6.09 -15.46
CA ILE A 101 -3.19 7.30 -14.98
C ILE A 101 -2.62 8.52 -15.72
N PRO A 102 -3.45 9.31 -16.41
CA PRO A 102 -2.98 10.44 -17.20
C PRO A 102 -2.45 11.56 -16.32
N ARG A 103 -1.37 12.20 -16.79
CA ARG A 103 -0.82 13.43 -16.21
C ARG A 103 -1.56 14.63 -16.78
N GLY A 104 -2.15 15.45 -15.90
CA GLY A 104 -2.73 16.74 -16.24
C GLY A 104 -1.75 17.88 -15.99
N ARG A 105 -2.29 19.04 -15.60
CA ARG A 105 -1.51 20.26 -15.38
C ARG A 105 -0.45 20.08 -14.28
N PRO A 106 0.77 20.61 -14.45
CA PRO A 106 1.75 20.64 -13.38
C PRO A 106 1.34 21.62 -12.28
N PHE A 107 1.68 21.30 -11.03
CA PHE A 107 1.52 22.16 -9.87
C PHE A 107 2.63 21.91 -8.84
N THR A 108 2.92 22.90 -8.00
CA THR A 108 3.92 22.76 -6.95
C THR A 108 3.30 22.10 -5.71
N THR A 109 3.91 21.02 -5.24
CA THR A 109 3.54 20.32 -4.02
C THR A 109 4.68 20.41 -3.02
N ARG A 110 4.34 20.60 -1.74
CA ARG A 110 5.31 20.55 -0.65
C ARG A 110 5.36 19.13 -0.08
N THR A 111 6.54 18.54 -0.09
CA THR A 111 6.81 17.22 0.49
C THR A 111 7.78 17.36 1.66
N ALA A 112 8.05 16.26 2.37
CA ALA A 112 9.09 16.22 3.40
C ALA A 112 10.48 16.59 2.85
N ASN A 113 10.75 16.28 1.58
CA ASN A 113 12.01 16.58 0.91
C ASN A 113 12.04 18.00 0.27
N GLY A 114 11.03 18.83 0.57
CA GLY A 114 10.88 20.17 0.00
C GLY A 114 9.84 20.25 -1.12
N ASN A 115 9.88 21.34 -1.87
CA ASN A 115 8.94 21.58 -2.96
C ASN A 115 9.31 20.73 -4.18
N THR A 116 8.31 20.12 -4.81
CA THR A 116 8.46 19.34 -6.04
C THR A 116 7.32 19.64 -7.00
N THR A 117 7.53 19.38 -8.29
CA THR A 117 6.48 19.46 -9.30
C THR A 117 5.68 18.16 -9.31
N SER A 118 4.37 18.27 -9.10
CA SER A 118 3.41 17.18 -9.24
C SER A 118 2.47 17.45 -10.41
N TYR A 119 1.74 16.43 -10.88
CA TYR A 119 0.82 16.55 -12.00
C TYR A 119 -0.60 16.21 -11.56
N ALA A 120 -1.55 17.11 -11.80
CA ALA A 120 -2.92 16.90 -11.39
C ALA A 120 -3.54 15.75 -12.19
N THR A 121 -4.37 14.94 -11.54
CA THR A 121 -5.14 13.89 -12.19
C THR A 121 -6.48 13.69 -11.48
N ARG A 122 -7.35 12.90 -12.10
CA ARG A 122 -8.69 12.60 -11.60
C ARG A 122 -8.93 11.11 -11.70
N LEU A 123 -9.21 10.49 -10.57
CA LEU A 123 -9.45 9.07 -10.43
C LEU A 123 -10.94 8.82 -10.58
N ALA A 124 -11.31 7.81 -11.38
CA ALA A 124 -12.70 7.42 -11.57
C ALA A 124 -13.26 6.85 -10.27
N SER A 125 -12.51 5.98 -9.60
CA SER A 125 -12.82 5.47 -8.27
C SER A 125 -11.56 5.23 -7.43
N VAL A 126 -11.73 5.34 -6.12
CA VAL A 126 -10.76 4.97 -5.08
C VAL A 126 -11.51 4.19 -4.02
N SER A 127 -11.11 2.96 -3.74
CA SER A 127 -11.79 2.10 -2.77
C SER A 127 -10.82 1.44 -1.78
N ILE A 128 -11.31 1.25 -0.56
CA ILE A 128 -10.70 0.40 0.47
C ILE A 128 -11.84 -0.44 1.04
N GLY A 129 -11.75 -1.76 0.86
CA GLY A 129 -12.84 -2.65 1.26
C GLY A 129 -14.15 -2.28 0.56
N ASN A 130 -15.20 -2.01 1.35
CA ASN A 130 -16.51 -1.60 0.85
C ASN A 130 -16.67 -0.08 0.73
N ILE A 131 -15.73 0.72 1.24
CA ILE A 131 -15.75 2.18 1.10
C ILE A 131 -15.25 2.53 -0.29
N GLU A 132 -16.04 3.32 -1.02
CA GLU A 132 -15.69 3.77 -2.37
C GLU A 132 -16.00 5.26 -2.53
N LEU A 133 -15.02 6.00 -3.05
CA LEU A 133 -15.21 7.37 -3.51
C LEU A 133 -14.99 7.43 -5.02
N THR A 134 -15.92 8.08 -5.72
CA THR A 134 -15.83 8.31 -7.15
C THR A 134 -15.35 9.72 -7.45
N ASN A 135 -14.74 9.92 -8.62
CA ASN A 135 -14.37 11.24 -9.13
C ASN A 135 -13.42 12.03 -8.19
N VAL A 136 -12.35 11.36 -7.75
CA VAL A 136 -11.43 11.88 -6.72
C VAL A 136 -10.25 12.62 -7.36
N GLU A 137 -9.92 13.80 -6.84
CA GLU A 137 -8.72 14.53 -7.25
C GLU A 137 -7.46 13.93 -6.62
N ALA A 138 -6.42 13.79 -7.43
CA ALA A 138 -5.12 13.28 -7.00
C ALA A 138 -3.96 14.01 -7.69
N GLY A 139 -2.77 13.86 -7.15
CA GLY A 139 -1.52 14.34 -7.72
C GLY A 139 -0.56 13.20 -8.00
N ILE A 140 0.06 13.19 -9.17
CA ILE A 140 1.17 12.30 -9.50
C ILE A 140 2.47 12.99 -9.06
N THR A 141 3.23 12.38 -8.15
CA THR A 141 4.39 12.97 -7.48
C THR A 141 5.64 12.14 -7.75
N PRO A 142 6.50 12.54 -8.71
CA PRO A 142 7.68 11.76 -9.10
C PRO A 142 8.76 11.57 -8.03
N GLY A 143 8.75 12.37 -6.96
CA GLY A 143 9.75 12.33 -5.88
C GLY A 143 9.42 11.38 -4.72
N LEU A 144 8.30 10.64 -4.79
CA LEU A 144 7.95 9.63 -3.79
C LEU A 144 8.80 8.38 -4.03
N GLN A 145 9.58 7.98 -3.03
CA GLN A 145 10.48 6.81 -3.08
C GLN A 145 9.81 5.52 -2.59
N MET A 146 8.55 5.63 -2.20
CA MET A 146 7.73 4.57 -1.62
C MET A 146 6.75 4.06 -2.69
N ARG A 147 6.38 2.78 -2.61
CA ARG A 147 5.48 2.15 -3.59
C ARG A 147 4.00 2.25 -3.20
N GLU A 148 3.71 2.80 -2.02
CA GLU A 148 2.36 3.05 -1.54
C GLU A 148 1.86 4.42 -2.01
N ILE A 149 0.56 4.49 -2.27
CA ILE A 149 -0.14 5.72 -2.59
C ILE A 149 -0.55 6.41 -1.28
N LEU A 150 -0.23 7.70 -1.13
CA LEU A 150 -0.62 8.44 0.05
C LEU A 150 -2.11 8.81 -0.04
N LEU A 151 -2.91 8.36 0.93
CA LEU A 151 -4.30 8.79 1.10
C LEU A 151 -4.37 9.93 2.10
N GLY A 152 -4.47 11.14 1.56
CA GLY A 152 -4.59 12.36 2.32
C GLY A 152 -6.03 12.81 2.60
N MET A 153 -6.13 14.05 3.07
CA MET A 153 -7.36 14.67 3.51
C MET A 153 -8.42 14.84 2.41
N SER A 154 -8.05 14.85 1.12
CA SER A 154 -9.02 14.84 0.03
C SER A 154 -9.91 13.59 0.03
N PHE A 155 -9.39 12.45 0.48
CA PHE A 155 -10.14 11.22 0.70
C PHE A 155 -10.74 11.23 2.10
N LEU A 156 -9.90 11.42 3.12
CA LEU A 156 -10.26 11.25 4.53
C LEU A 156 -11.34 12.20 5.02
N ARG A 157 -11.52 13.40 4.43
CA ARG A 157 -12.58 14.33 4.85
C ARG A 157 -14.01 13.81 4.59
N HIS A 158 -14.17 12.83 3.70
CA HIS A 158 -15.47 12.23 3.38
C HIS A 158 -15.76 11.00 4.24
N ILE A 159 -14.84 10.64 5.13
CA ILE A 159 -14.84 9.42 5.92
C ILE A 159 -14.71 9.83 7.38
N GLU A 160 -15.59 9.36 8.24
CA GLU A 160 -15.36 9.44 9.68
C GLU A 160 -14.29 8.41 10.04
N PHE A 161 -13.28 8.81 10.79
CA PHE A 161 -12.27 7.87 11.27
C PHE A 161 -12.11 7.99 12.79
N THR A 162 -12.08 6.84 13.46
CA THR A 162 -11.88 6.75 14.90
C THR A 162 -10.71 5.82 15.18
N GLN A 163 -9.75 6.27 15.97
CA GLN A 163 -8.64 5.45 16.41
C GLN A 163 -8.85 4.95 17.84
N ARG A 164 -8.73 3.64 18.05
CA ARG A 164 -8.73 3.01 19.39
C ARG A 164 -7.57 2.01 19.47
N GLY A 165 -6.57 2.31 20.29
CA GLY A 165 -5.37 1.48 20.38
C GLY A 165 -4.62 1.40 19.04
N SER A 166 -4.44 0.18 18.53
CA SER A 166 -3.83 -0.12 17.22
C SER A 166 -4.82 -0.12 16.06
N THR A 167 -6.11 -0.04 16.32
CA THR A 167 -7.15 -0.16 15.30
C THR A 167 -7.65 1.22 14.88
N LEU A 168 -7.78 1.41 13.57
CA LEU A 168 -8.43 2.57 12.95
C LEU A 168 -9.70 2.10 12.25
N THR A 169 -10.83 2.59 12.72
CA THR A 169 -12.13 2.34 12.09
C THR A 169 -12.45 3.50 11.16
N LEU A 170 -12.72 3.20 9.89
CA LEU A 170 -13.18 4.12 8.86
C LEU A 170 -14.67 3.88 8.61
N ARG A 171 -15.47 4.95 8.58
CA ARG A 171 -16.92 4.91 8.31
C ARG A 171 -17.30 5.87 7.20
N GLN A 172 -17.98 5.33 6.20
CA GLN A 172 -18.63 6.10 5.15
C GLN A 172 -20.14 6.05 5.35
N TYR A 173 -20.73 7.22 5.59
CA TYR A 173 -22.18 7.35 5.69
C TYR A 173 -22.82 7.47 4.30
N PRO A 174 -24.05 6.96 4.12
CA PRO A 174 -24.83 7.21 2.92
C PRO A 174 -24.98 8.72 2.67
N GLN A 175 -24.92 9.14 1.42
CA GLN A 175 -25.19 10.54 1.06
C GLN A 175 -26.62 10.90 1.48
N GLY A 176 -26.78 11.84 2.43
CA GLY A 176 -28.07 12.28 2.97
C GLY A 176 -28.38 11.84 4.40
N ALA A 177 -27.50 11.07 5.06
CA ALA A 177 -27.64 10.79 6.50
C ALA A 177 -27.46 12.10 7.32
N PRO A 178 -28.31 12.37 8.32
CA PRO A 178 -28.12 13.52 9.19
C PRO A 178 -26.77 13.40 9.90
N ALA A 179 -25.93 14.43 9.74
CA ALA A 179 -24.76 14.59 10.60
C ALA A 179 -25.25 14.59 12.05
N GLY A 180 -24.67 13.72 12.88
CA GLY A 180 -25.18 13.33 14.19
C GLY A 180 -25.78 14.47 15.03
N ALA A 181 -26.91 14.15 15.65
CA ALA A 181 -27.54 14.93 16.71
C ALA A 181 -26.68 14.96 17.99
#